data_AF-A0A356FAQ8-F1
#
_entry.id   AF-A0A356FAQ8-F1
#
_cell.length_a   1.000
_cell.length_b   1.000
_cell.length_c   1.000
_cell.angle_alpha   90.00
_cell.angle_beta   90.00
_cell.angle_gamma   90.00
#
_symmetry.space_group_name_H-M   'P 1'
#
loop_
_entity.id
_entity.type
_entity.pdbx_description
1 polymer ?
#
loop_
_entity_poly.entity_id
_entity_poly.type
_entity_poly.pdbx_seq_one_letter_code
_entity_poly.pdbx_strand_id
1 'polypeptide(L)'
;MFRNRCTWFSIALISVLAMVAPQVLSQGFIDNFNRPDQDGPPGDWTAFRGEWTITDGSLVGESSDFDNNTLREAWIWAGQPPVELSSDLEFSFDMNFLTDSNVGDLNGRHAGVFFCSSRPTHRWDREGGINGYCLDWIDRAGDRGVRLVRIDGGDQTPLRNAGGKLRGPPLHWRVVLD
;
A
#
# COMPACT_ATOMS: atom_id res chain seq x y z
N MET A 1 9.94 45.16 68.85
CA MET A 1 8.72 44.44 68.42
C MET A 1 8.84 44.22 66.91
N PHE A 2 9.40 43.09 66.47
CA PHE A 2 9.68 42.81 65.07
C PHE A 2 8.50 42.08 64.41
N ARG A 3 8.02 42.61 63.28
CA ARG A 3 6.96 42.01 62.45
C ARG A 3 7.61 41.05 61.44
N ASN A 4 7.38 39.75 61.60
CA ASN A 4 7.67 38.76 60.56
C ASN A 4 6.54 38.78 59.51
N ARG A 5 6.88 39.02 58.25
CA ARG A 5 6.00 38.73 57.10
C ARG A 5 6.62 37.59 56.31
N CYS A 6 6.07 36.39 56.46
CA CYS A 6 6.35 35.27 55.56
C CYS A 6 5.68 35.55 54.21
N THR A 7 6.46 35.63 53.14
CA THR A 7 5.98 35.65 51.76
C THR A 7 6.22 34.26 51.18
N TRP A 8 5.15 33.57 50.82
CA TRP A 8 5.20 32.30 50.09
C TRP A 8 5.31 32.63 48.60
N PHE A 9 6.32 32.10 47.91
CA PHE A 9 6.40 32.10 46.46
C PHE A 9 5.98 30.72 45.96
N SER A 10 4.85 30.65 45.25
CA SER A 10 4.46 29.46 44.49
C SER A 10 5.07 29.54 43.10
N ILE A 11 5.96 28.62 42.76
CA ILE A 11 6.47 28.44 41.39
C ILE A 11 5.45 27.56 40.66
N ALA A 12 4.69 28.15 39.73
CA ALA A 12 3.87 27.39 38.81
C ALA A 12 4.79 26.79 37.72
N LEU A 13 4.97 25.47 37.75
CA LEU A 13 5.63 24.74 36.67
C LEU A 13 4.66 24.71 35.48
N ILE A 14 4.90 25.54 34.47
CA ILE A 14 4.18 25.47 33.20
C ILE A 14 4.83 24.34 32.40
N SER A 15 4.24 23.14 32.45
CA SER A 15 4.58 22.04 31.54
C SER A 15 4.12 22.44 30.14
N VAL A 16 5.03 23.00 29.33
CA VAL A 16 4.82 23.14 27.90
C VAL A 16 4.91 21.73 27.32
N LEU A 17 3.77 21.06 27.13
CA LEU A 17 3.67 19.96 26.19
C LEU A 17 3.96 20.56 24.82
N ALA A 18 5.21 20.44 24.35
CA ALA A 18 5.51 20.65 22.95
C ALA A 18 4.76 19.54 22.20
N MET A 19 3.59 19.86 21.65
CA MET A 19 3.01 19.07 20.57
C MET A 19 4.03 19.15 19.43
N VAL A 20 4.89 18.15 19.34
CA VAL A 20 5.63 17.89 18.11
C VAL A 20 4.55 17.49 17.11
N ALA A 21 4.03 18.47 16.38
CA ALA A 21 3.28 18.18 15.17
C ALA A 21 4.22 17.32 14.31
N PRO A 22 3.80 16.13 13.83
CA PRO A 22 4.59 15.38 12.89
C PRO A 22 4.86 16.32 11.71
N GLN A 23 6.13 16.72 11.55
CA GLN A 23 6.54 17.31 10.29
C GLN A 23 6.39 16.19 9.27
N VAL A 24 5.36 16.29 8.44
CA VAL A 24 5.25 15.51 7.21
C VAL A 24 6.47 15.89 6.40
N LEU A 25 7.56 15.16 6.59
CA LEU A 25 8.66 15.23 5.65
C LEU A 25 8.07 14.77 4.32
N SER A 26 8.13 15.66 3.33
CA SER A 26 7.86 15.42 1.89
C SER A 26 8.89 14.46 1.29
N GLN A 27 9.30 13.45 2.06
CA GLN A 27 10.26 12.46 1.68
C GLN A 27 9.41 11.24 1.38
N GLY A 28 9.13 11.03 0.10
CA GLY A 28 8.34 9.91 -0.38
C GLY A 28 8.86 8.57 0.17
N PHE A 29 8.04 7.53 0.04
CA PHE A 29 8.40 6.20 0.50
C PHE A 29 9.25 5.47 -0.55
N ILE A 30 10.42 4.97 -0.16
CA ILE A 30 11.30 4.17 -1.02
C ILE A 30 11.78 2.95 -0.23
N ASP A 31 11.59 1.78 -0.81
CA ASP A 31 12.17 0.53 -0.33
C ASP A 31 12.68 -0.26 -1.54
N ASN A 32 13.94 -0.68 -1.50
CA ASN A 32 14.55 -1.51 -2.53
C ASN A 32 14.69 -2.98 -2.11
N PHE A 33 14.22 -3.30 -0.90
CA PHE A 33 14.24 -4.62 -0.27
C PHE A 33 15.63 -5.26 -0.14
N ASN A 34 16.71 -4.54 -0.46
CA ASN A 34 18.08 -5.03 -0.39
C ASN A 34 18.59 -4.96 1.05
N ARG A 35 18.36 -6.04 1.78
CA ARG A 35 18.78 -6.20 3.18
C ARG A 35 19.32 -7.61 3.39
N PRO A 36 20.66 -7.79 3.46
CA PRO A 36 21.29 -9.12 3.44
C PRO A 36 20.97 -10.00 4.66
N ASP A 37 20.50 -9.41 5.77
CA ASP A 37 20.23 -10.11 7.03
C ASP A 37 18.73 -10.08 7.43
N GLN A 38 17.82 -9.78 6.49
CA GLN A 38 16.41 -9.53 6.82
C GLN A 38 15.43 -10.23 5.87
N ASP A 39 15.69 -11.51 5.58
CA ASP A 39 14.61 -12.37 5.13
C ASP A 39 13.53 -12.46 6.20
N GLY A 40 12.26 -12.38 5.80
CA GLY A 40 11.11 -12.40 6.71
C GLY A 40 10.18 -11.18 6.56
N PRO A 41 9.36 -10.86 7.58
CA PRO A 41 8.33 -9.83 7.45
C PRO A 41 8.89 -8.43 7.13
N PRO A 42 8.27 -7.65 6.23
CA PRO A 42 8.71 -6.31 5.89
C PRO A 42 8.39 -5.32 7.02
N GLY A 43 9.41 -4.90 7.79
CA GLY A 43 9.22 -4.06 8.98
C GLY A 43 8.64 -2.66 8.75
N ASP A 44 8.92 -2.06 7.59
CA ASP A 44 8.51 -0.70 7.23
C ASP A 44 7.24 -0.66 6.36
N TRP A 45 6.52 -1.79 6.29
CA TRP A 45 5.27 -1.92 5.54
C TRP A 45 4.14 -2.40 6.45
N THR A 46 2.92 -2.01 6.14
CA THR A 46 1.73 -2.47 6.84
C THR A 46 1.04 -3.55 6.00
N ALA A 47 1.23 -4.82 6.37
CA ALA A 47 0.44 -5.92 5.82
C ALA A 47 -1.01 -5.79 6.28
N PHE A 48 -1.94 -5.72 5.32
CA PHE A 48 -3.38 -5.74 5.60
C PHE A 48 -3.94 -7.16 5.50
N ARG A 49 -3.52 -7.92 4.48
CA ARG A 49 -3.97 -9.29 4.24
C ARG A 49 -2.89 -10.10 3.52
N GLY A 50 -2.88 -11.39 3.84
CA GLY A 50 -1.98 -12.39 3.26
C GLY A 50 -0.57 -12.29 3.82
N GLU A 51 0.22 -13.32 3.57
CA GLU A 51 1.63 -13.35 3.94
C GLU A 51 2.46 -12.50 2.98
N TRP A 52 3.29 -11.65 3.56
CA TRP A 52 4.27 -10.83 2.86
C TRP A 52 5.62 -11.01 3.51
N THR A 53 6.62 -11.33 2.70
CA THR A 53 7.98 -11.59 3.16
C THR A 53 8.98 -10.95 2.22
N ILE A 54 10.12 -10.58 2.76
CA ILE A 54 11.28 -10.21 1.99
C ILE A 54 12.13 -11.46 1.83
N THR A 55 12.51 -11.74 0.59
CA THR A 55 13.33 -12.89 0.24
C THR A 55 14.15 -12.53 -0.99
N ASP A 56 15.45 -12.81 -0.96
CA ASP A 56 16.37 -12.55 -2.06
C ASP A 56 16.30 -11.12 -2.61
N GLY A 57 16.14 -10.13 -1.72
CA GLY A 57 16.09 -8.72 -2.10
C GLY A 57 14.78 -8.29 -2.78
N SER A 58 13.70 -9.05 -2.63
CA SER A 58 12.37 -8.75 -3.18
C SER A 58 11.28 -8.86 -2.13
N LEU A 59 10.26 -8.00 -2.22
CA LEU A 59 9.01 -8.18 -1.47
C LEU A 59 8.13 -9.19 -2.20
N VAL A 60 7.83 -10.30 -1.53
CA VAL A 60 7.07 -11.44 -2.04
C VAL A 60 5.76 -11.56 -1.27
N GLY A 61 4.65 -11.50 -1.98
CA GLY A 61 3.32 -11.78 -1.45
C GLY A 61 2.88 -13.21 -1.77
N GLU A 62 2.03 -13.79 -0.92
CA GLU A 62 1.36 -15.05 -1.23
C GLU A 62 0.41 -14.92 -2.45
N SER A 63 0.20 -16.03 -3.15
CA SER A 63 -0.90 -16.15 -4.12
C SER A 63 -2.21 -16.38 -3.36
N SER A 64 -3.31 -15.78 -3.82
CA SER A 64 -4.64 -16.19 -3.34
C SER A 64 -4.91 -17.64 -3.74
N ASP A 65 -5.31 -18.46 -2.78
CA ASP A 65 -5.65 -19.88 -3.00
C ASP A 65 -6.77 -20.10 -4.02
N PHE A 66 -6.84 -21.34 -4.51
CA PHE A 66 -7.73 -21.88 -5.55
C PHE A 66 -9.25 -21.70 -5.34
N ASP A 67 -9.74 -21.25 -4.18
CA ASP A 67 -11.17 -21.26 -3.86
C ASP A 67 -12.00 -20.17 -4.59
N ASN A 68 -11.40 -19.42 -5.54
CA ASN A 68 -11.99 -18.27 -6.23
C ASN A 68 -12.57 -17.21 -5.25
N ASN A 69 -12.12 -17.21 -3.99
CA ASN A 69 -12.56 -16.24 -3.02
C ASN A 69 -11.79 -14.93 -3.25
N THR A 70 -12.47 -13.95 -3.84
CA THR A 70 -11.94 -12.59 -4.03
C THR A 70 -11.51 -11.93 -2.72
N LEU A 71 -11.92 -12.46 -1.57
CA LEU A 71 -11.45 -12.02 -0.25
C LEU A 71 -10.06 -12.57 0.12
N ARG A 72 -9.37 -13.33 -0.73
CA ARG A 72 -8.04 -13.90 -0.42
C ARG A 72 -6.87 -13.24 -1.15
N GLU A 73 -7.08 -12.18 -1.93
CA GLU A 73 -5.93 -11.42 -2.45
C GLU A 73 -5.04 -10.90 -1.31
N ALA A 74 -3.73 -10.97 -1.50
CA ALA A 74 -2.76 -10.40 -0.58
C ALA A 74 -2.69 -8.87 -0.79
N TRP A 75 -2.66 -8.12 0.30
CA TRP A 75 -2.63 -6.65 0.30
C TRP A 75 -1.65 -6.13 1.34
N ILE A 76 -0.77 -5.24 0.91
CA ILE A 76 0.21 -4.54 1.75
C ILE A 76 0.25 -3.06 1.38
N TRP A 77 0.56 -2.22 2.36
CA TRP A 77 0.64 -0.77 2.22
C TRP A 77 2.04 -0.27 2.56
N ALA A 78 2.54 0.66 1.76
CA ALA A 78 3.81 1.33 1.98
C ALA A 78 3.78 2.13 3.29
N GLY A 79 4.78 1.95 4.15
CA GLY A 79 4.87 2.60 5.47
C GLY A 79 4.34 1.72 6.61
N GLN A 80 4.79 2.03 7.82
CA GLN A 80 4.24 1.51 9.08
C GLN A 80 4.16 2.65 10.11
N PRO A 81 3.00 3.35 10.26
CA PRO A 81 1.72 3.13 9.58
C PRO A 81 1.75 3.51 8.09
N PRO A 82 0.70 3.17 7.30
CA PRO A 82 0.64 3.48 5.88
C PRO A 82 0.88 4.97 5.58
N VAL A 83 1.71 5.25 4.58
CA VAL A 83 2.03 6.61 4.16
C VAL A 83 0.88 7.22 3.38
N GLU A 84 0.46 8.41 3.78
CA GLU A 84 -0.39 9.28 2.97
C GLU A 84 0.47 10.14 2.06
N LEU A 85 0.26 10.04 0.74
CA LEU A 85 0.95 10.83 -0.27
C LEU A 85 0.03 11.96 -0.78
N SER A 86 0.62 13.06 -1.25
CA SER A 86 -0.13 14.15 -1.89
C SER A 86 -0.84 13.69 -3.17
N SER A 87 -1.82 14.46 -3.64
CA SER A 87 -2.48 14.22 -4.94
C SER A 87 -1.50 14.27 -6.11
N ASP A 88 -0.48 15.12 -6.01
CA ASP A 88 0.60 15.25 -6.98
C ASP A 88 1.65 14.22 -6.57
N LEU A 89 1.65 13.08 -7.25
CA LEU A 89 2.51 11.96 -6.86
C LEU A 89 3.04 11.22 -8.08
N GLU A 90 4.26 10.72 -7.91
CA GLU A 90 4.89 9.76 -8.79
C GLU A 90 5.24 8.53 -7.97
N PHE A 91 4.90 7.34 -8.46
CA PHE A 91 5.45 6.10 -7.93
C PHE A 91 5.93 5.20 -9.04
N SER A 92 6.92 4.38 -8.72
CA SER A 92 7.48 3.37 -9.59
C SER A 92 7.77 2.10 -8.80
N PHE A 93 7.58 0.96 -9.43
CA PHE A 93 7.89 -0.34 -8.85
C PHE A 93 8.24 -1.34 -9.94
N ASP A 94 9.02 -2.34 -9.54
CA ASP A 94 9.34 -3.48 -10.37
C ASP A 94 8.50 -4.68 -9.95
N MET A 95 7.99 -5.45 -10.91
CA MET A 95 7.08 -6.56 -10.62
C MET A 95 7.31 -7.75 -11.54
N ASN A 96 7.36 -8.94 -10.95
CA ASN A 96 7.43 -10.22 -11.64
C ASN A 96 6.49 -11.24 -11.00
N PHE A 97 5.91 -12.13 -11.81
CA PHE A 97 5.27 -13.32 -11.28
C PHE A 97 6.31 -14.42 -11.09
N LEU A 98 6.35 -15.00 -9.88
CA LEU A 98 7.28 -16.08 -9.55
C LEU A 98 6.90 -17.43 -10.18
N THR A 99 5.69 -17.52 -10.73
CA THR A 99 5.18 -18.71 -11.39
C THR A 99 4.44 -18.35 -12.67
N ASP A 100 4.56 -19.24 -13.67
CA ASP A 100 3.77 -19.19 -14.90
C ASP A 100 2.44 -19.93 -14.80
N SER A 101 2.19 -20.58 -13.66
CA SER A 101 0.95 -21.29 -13.40
C SER A 101 -0.20 -20.30 -13.19
N ASN A 102 -1.22 -20.40 -14.04
CA ASN A 102 -2.57 -19.88 -13.84
C ASN A 102 -3.51 -20.98 -13.30
N VAL A 103 -2.97 -21.96 -12.56
CA VAL A 103 -3.71 -23.17 -12.19
C VAL A 103 -4.91 -22.79 -11.31
N GLY A 104 -6.09 -22.85 -11.93
CA GLY A 104 -7.34 -23.07 -11.22
C GLY A 104 -8.32 -21.92 -11.08
N ASP A 105 -7.95 -20.70 -11.45
CA ASP A 105 -8.86 -19.56 -11.38
C ASP A 105 -9.25 -19.06 -12.78
N LEU A 106 -10.41 -18.40 -12.88
CA LEU A 106 -10.88 -17.80 -14.13
C LEU A 106 -10.20 -16.46 -14.43
N ASN A 107 -9.44 -15.93 -13.48
CA ASN A 107 -8.82 -14.60 -13.57
C ASN A 107 -7.35 -14.67 -14.00
N GLY A 108 -6.67 -15.81 -13.83
CA GLY A 108 -5.26 -15.95 -14.08
C GLY A 108 -4.42 -15.08 -13.13
N ARG A 109 -3.11 -15.07 -13.37
CA ARG A 109 -2.17 -14.26 -12.58
C ARG A 109 -2.55 -12.78 -12.67
N HIS A 110 -2.57 -12.12 -11.53
CA HIS A 110 -2.94 -10.72 -11.43
C HIS A 110 -2.21 -10.06 -10.26
N ALA A 111 -1.59 -8.92 -10.51
CA ALA A 111 -0.97 -8.08 -9.49
C ALA A 111 -0.84 -6.64 -10.01
N GLY A 112 -0.65 -5.70 -9.09
CA GLY A 112 -0.55 -4.29 -9.41
C GLY A 112 -0.48 -3.44 -8.16
N VAL A 113 -0.93 -2.20 -8.31
CA VAL A 113 -0.88 -1.16 -7.28
C VAL A 113 -2.26 -0.55 -7.08
N PHE A 114 -2.55 -0.15 -5.84
CA PHE A 114 -3.75 0.60 -5.49
C PHE A 114 -3.33 1.94 -4.89
N PHE A 115 -3.85 3.02 -5.44
CA PHE A 115 -3.42 4.39 -5.15
C PHE A 115 -4.61 5.34 -5.10
N CYS A 116 -4.37 6.55 -4.57
CA CYS A 116 -5.42 7.51 -4.17
C CYS A 116 -6.51 6.82 -3.35
N SER A 117 -6.10 5.90 -2.48
CA SER A 117 -7.02 5.11 -1.68
C SER A 117 -7.55 5.92 -0.51
N SER A 118 -8.83 5.76 -0.18
CA SER A 118 -9.41 6.44 0.98
C SER A 118 -8.96 5.87 2.33
N ARG A 119 -8.39 4.64 2.37
CA ARG A 119 -7.88 3.98 3.58
C ARG A 119 -7.12 2.69 3.26
N PRO A 120 -6.22 2.24 4.15
CA PRO A 120 -5.44 1.03 3.93
C PRO A 120 -6.26 -0.27 4.13
N THR A 121 -6.93 -0.74 3.08
CA THR A 121 -7.75 -1.98 3.06
C THR A 121 -7.57 -2.75 1.73
N HIS A 122 -8.56 -3.53 1.29
CA HIS A 122 -8.60 -4.18 -0.02
C HIS A 122 -9.65 -3.57 -0.96
N ARG A 123 -9.48 -3.71 -2.29
CA ARG A 123 -10.33 -3.09 -3.33
C ARG A 123 -11.82 -3.49 -3.37
N TRP A 124 -12.25 -4.43 -2.52
CA TRP A 124 -13.65 -4.88 -2.41
C TRP A 124 -14.29 -4.57 -1.07
N ASP A 125 -13.65 -3.76 -0.23
CA ASP A 125 -14.18 -3.40 1.08
C ASP A 125 -15.39 -2.44 0.93
N ARG A 126 -16.54 -3.04 0.65
CA ARG A 126 -17.84 -2.36 0.51
C ARG A 126 -18.39 -1.92 1.86
N GLU A 127 -18.08 -2.65 2.93
CA GLU A 127 -18.58 -2.36 4.27
C GLU A 127 -18.12 -1.00 4.76
N GLY A 128 -16.83 -0.69 4.62
CA GLY A 128 -16.33 0.65 4.95
C GLY A 128 -16.23 1.59 3.74
N GLY A 129 -16.78 1.23 2.58
CA GLY A 129 -16.83 2.07 1.38
C GLY A 129 -15.46 2.54 0.85
N ILE A 130 -14.59 1.60 0.47
CA ILE A 130 -13.27 1.93 -0.10
C ILE A 130 -13.39 2.68 -1.43
N ASN A 131 -12.57 3.71 -1.63
CA ASN A 131 -12.41 4.40 -2.90
C ASN A 131 -10.94 4.37 -3.35
N GLY A 132 -10.70 4.52 -4.64
CA GLY A 132 -9.35 4.70 -5.19
C GLY A 132 -9.21 4.20 -6.63
N TYR A 133 -7.97 3.95 -7.05
CA TYR A 133 -7.67 3.42 -8.38
C TYR A 133 -6.71 2.25 -8.31
N CYS A 134 -7.03 1.18 -9.02
CA CYS A 134 -6.14 0.05 -9.21
C CYS A 134 -5.54 0.12 -10.61
N LEU A 135 -4.21 0.07 -10.69
CA LEU A 135 -3.49 -0.18 -11.94
C LEU A 135 -2.83 -1.54 -11.83
N ASP A 136 -3.21 -2.45 -12.71
CA ASP A 136 -2.80 -3.84 -12.61
C ASP A 136 -2.51 -4.47 -13.97
N TRP A 137 -1.91 -5.67 -13.96
CA TRP A 137 -1.86 -6.55 -15.11
C TRP A 137 -2.56 -7.87 -14.78
N ILE A 138 -3.42 -8.36 -15.68
CA ILE A 138 -4.16 -9.61 -15.51
C ILE A 138 -3.90 -10.61 -16.67
N ASP A 139 -3.84 -11.91 -16.35
CA ASP A 139 -3.69 -13.03 -17.31
C ASP A 139 -5.02 -13.69 -17.70
N ARG A 140 -6.13 -12.95 -17.67
CA ARG A 140 -7.45 -13.50 -17.99
C ARG A 140 -7.67 -13.52 -19.48
N ALA A 141 -8.16 -14.64 -20.02
CA ALA A 141 -8.32 -14.83 -21.46
C ALA A 141 -9.13 -13.73 -22.18
N GLY A 142 -10.11 -13.12 -21.51
CA GLY A 142 -11.00 -12.11 -22.10
C GLY A 142 -10.47 -10.67 -22.09
N ASP A 143 -9.59 -10.32 -21.15
CA ASP A 143 -9.11 -8.94 -20.95
C ASP A 143 -7.64 -8.88 -20.52
N ARG A 144 -6.85 -9.88 -20.93
CA ARG A 144 -5.40 -9.96 -20.65
C ARG A 144 -4.73 -8.62 -20.93
N GLY A 145 -3.86 -8.20 -20.01
CA GLY A 145 -3.08 -6.98 -20.16
C GLY A 145 -3.19 -6.04 -18.98
N VAL A 146 -2.79 -4.79 -19.21
CA VAL A 146 -2.79 -3.73 -18.21
C VAL A 146 -4.18 -3.13 -18.08
N ARG A 147 -4.69 -2.96 -16.86
CA ARG A 147 -6.00 -2.33 -16.61
C ARG A 147 -5.89 -1.22 -15.59
N LEU A 148 -6.63 -0.15 -15.86
CA LEU A 148 -6.94 0.90 -14.89
C LEU A 148 -8.40 0.75 -14.47
N VAL A 149 -8.62 0.58 -13.17
CA VAL A 149 -9.94 0.38 -12.57
C VAL A 149 -10.18 1.47 -11.53
N ARG A 150 -11.33 2.13 -11.59
CA ARG A 150 -11.79 3.02 -10.52
C ARG A 150 -12.63 2.23 -9.52
N ILE A 151 -12.41 2.49 -8.24
CA ILE A 151 -13.10 1.86 -7.14
C ILE A 151 -13.93 2.94 -6.45
N ASP A 152 -15.25 2.75 -6.39
CA ASP A 152 -16.21 3.64 -5.74
C ASP A 152 -17.00 2.82 -4.71
N GLY A 153 -16.79 3.04 -3.40
CA GLY A 153 -17.45 2.28 -2.34
C GLY A 153 -17.23 0.76 -2.40
N GLY A 154 -16.11 0.30 -2.95
CA GLY A 154 -15.81 -1.12 -3.21
C GLY A 154 -16.43 -1.69 -4.48
N ASP A 155 -17.15 -0.89 -5.28
CA ASP A 155 -17.58 -1.24 -6.63
C ASP A 155 -16.50 -0.86 -7.65
N GLN A 156 -16.29 -1.74 -8.63
CA GLN A 156 -15.17 -1.63 -9.57
C GLN A 156 -15.66 -1.30 -10.97
N THR A 157 -15.13 -0.20 -11.52
CA THR A 157 -15.42 0.25 -12.88
C THR A 157 -14.13 0.26 -13.70
N PRO A 158 -13.96 -0.64 -14.69
CA PRO A 158 -12.84 -0.57 -15.62
C PRO A 158 -12.88 0.75 -16.40
N LEU A 159 -11.83 1.56 -16.29
CA LEU A 159 -11.68 2.80 -17.04
C LEU A 159 -10.94 2.57 -18.35
N ARG A 160 -9.94 1.68 -18.34
CA ARG A 160 -9.14 1.35 -19.51
C ARG A 160 -8.55 -0.04 -19.40
N ASN A 161 -8.59 -0.77 -20.52
CA ASN A 161 -7.83 -1.99 -20.73
C ASN A 161 -6.85 -1.76 -21.89
N ALA A 162 -5.60 -2.13 -21.69
CA ALA A 162 -4.51 -1.95 -22.64
C ALA A 162 -3.60 -3.18 -22.62
N GLY A 163 -2.66 -3.26 -23.57
CA GLY A 163 -1.63 -4.30 -23.50
C GLY A 163 -2.11 -5.72 -23.82
N GLY A 164 -3.27 -5.92 -24.46
CA GLY A 164 -3.77 -7.25 -24.86
C GLY A 164 -2.88 -8.08 -25.79
N LYS A 165 -1.74 -7.52 -26.23
CA LYS A 165 -0.68 -8.24 -26.95
C LYS A 165 0.51 -8.62 -26.06
N LEU A 166 0.60 -8.08 -24.84
CA LEU A 166 1.66 -8.39 -23.88
C LEU A 166 1.41 -9.79 -23.33
N ARG A 167 2.43 -10.65 -23.40
CA ARG A 167 2.36 -12.02 -22.88
C ARG A 167 2.60 -12.10 -21.38
N GLY A 168 3.16 -11.06 -20.78
CA GLY A 168 3.42 -10.93 -19.35
C GLY A 168 3.32 -9.48 -18.90
N PRO A 169 3.44 -9.22 -17.59
CA PRO A 169 3.41 -7.86 -17.06
C PRO A 169 4.62 -7.05 -17.55
N PRO A 170 4.49 -5.72 -17.67
CA PRO A 170 5.65 -4.83 -17.66
C PRO A 170 6.53 -5.12 -16.44
N LEU A 171 7.85 -5.13 -16.63
CA LEU A 171 8.81 -5.32 -15.53
C LEU A 171 8.94 -4.06 -14.68
N HIS A 172 8.81 -2.90 -15.30
CA HIS A 172 8.94 -1.59 -14.68
C HIS A 172 7.64 -0.83 -14.85
N TRP A 173 7.08 -0.36 -13.74
CA TRP A 173 5.87 0.43 -13.70
C TRP A 173 6.20 1.84 -13.25
N ARG A 174 5.54 2.83 -13.86
CA ARG A 174 5.60 4.22 -13.45
C ARG A 174 4.21 4.84 -13.61
N VAL A 175 3.74 5.49 -12.56
CA VAL A 175 2.49 6.25 -12.55
C VAL A 175 2.81 7.67 -12.11
N VAL A 176 2.27 8.62 -12.87
CA VAL A 176 2.41 10.05 -12.61
C VAL A 176 0.99 10.62 -12.55
N LEU A 177 0.70 11.35 -11.47
CA LEU A 177 -0.54 12.09 -11.27
C LEU A 177 -0.22 13.58 -11.20
N ASP A 178 -0.91 14.35 -12.04
CA ASP A 178 -0.77 15.80 -12.24
C ASP A 178 -2.07 16.57 -11.98
#